data_AF-A0A355I926-F1
#
_entry.id   AF-A0A355I926-F1
#
_cell.length_a   1.000
_cell.length_b   1.000
_cell.length_c   1.000
_cell.angle_alpha   90.00
_cell.angle_beta   90.00
_cell.angle_gamma   90.00
#
_symmetry.space_group_name_H-M   'P 1'
#
loop_
_entity.id
_entity.type
_entity.pdbx_description
1 polymer ?
#
loop_
_entity_poly.entity_id
_entity_poly.type
_entity_poly.pdbx_seq_one_letter_code
_entity_poly.pdbx_strand_id
1 'polypeptide(L)'
;MAKFVLTGGRFLEGSVTISGAKNSTLALMVASSLGKGDVFLTNVPLNSDVYTMADILRSIGVRVDISDEGVCINGADLNNYQPPYELIRKIRASFYTAGLLLARLGQAEVALPGGDEIGSRPVDFHMKGFQSLGADVAVEHGLMIAKSSGLKGSNFYINRASVGTTVNVILAAALAEGTTVLDNPAKEPEIVDTAILLNSMGAKIRGAGTDTIRIEGVESLHGCEHSVIPDRIEA
;
A
#
# COMPACT_ATOMS: atom_id res chain seq x y z
N MET A 1 5.78 12.70 -28.92
CA MET A 1 6.52 12.61 -27.65
C MET A 1 6.84 14.02 -27.17
N ALA A 2 6.53 14.33 -25.91
CA ALA A 2 7.01 15.55 -25.26
C ALA A 2 8.53 15.50 -25.12
N LYS A 3 9.20 16.66 -25.15
CA LYS A 3 10.65 16.79 -24.99
C LYS A 3 10.94 17.93 -24.02
N PHE A 4 11.88 17.72 -23.11
CA PHE A 4 12.50 18.80 -22.35
C PHE A 4 13.73 19.29 -23.11
N VAL A 5 13.79 20.60 -23.42
CA VAL A 5 14.96 21.23 -24.04
C VAL A 5 15.58 22.15 -23.00
N LEU A 6 16.81 21.83 -22.59
CA LEU A 6 17.55 22.55 -21.56
C LEU A 6 18.71 23.32 -22.19
N THR A 7 18.82 24.61 -21.86
CA THR A 7 19.99 25.44 -22.19
C THR A 7 20.79 25.66 -20.91
N GLY A 8 22.00 25.11 -20.86
CA GLY A 8 22.89 25.23 -19.70
C GLY A 8 23.47 26.64 -19.50
N GLY A 9 24.31 26.79 -18.47
CA GLY A 9 25.05 28.02 -18.19
C GLY A 9 24.39 29.00 -17.20
N ARG A 10 23.29 28.60 -16.54
CA ARG A 10 22.65 29.37 -15.48
C ARG A 10 22.81 28.67 -14.13
N PHE A 11 23.18 29.43 -13.11
CA PHE A 11 23.08 28.99 -11.71
C PHE A 11 21.61 28.97 -11.28
N LEU A 12 21.25 28.00 -10.44
CA LEU A 12 19.92 27.93 -9.84
C LEU A 12 19.92 28.71 -8.52
N GLU A 13 19.00 29.66 -8.37
CA GLU A 13 18.79 30.45 -7.16
C GLU A 13 17.28 30.65 -6.96
N GLY A 14 16.78 30.37 -5.76
CA GLY A 14 15.36 30.48 -5.42
C GLY A 14 14.92 29.45 -4.38
N SER A 15 13.61 29.27 -4.26
CA SER A 15 12.97 28.30 -3.36
C SER A 15 11.99 27.41 -4.14
N VAL A 16 11.90 26.14 -3.79
CA VAL A 16 10.93 25.19 -4.32
C VAL A 16 10.16 24.53 -3.17
N THR A 17 8.87 24.32 -3.34
CA THR A 17 8.04 23.56 -2.40
C THR A 17 8.09 22.09 -2.78
N ILE A 18 8.41 21.23 -1.81
CA ILE A 18 8.43 19.78 -2.00
C ILE A 18 7.02 19.22 -1.87
N SER A 19 6.63 18.38 -2.83
CA SER A 19 5.33 17.72 -2.87
C SER A 19 5.27 16.58 -1.85
N GLY A 20 4.08 16.02 -1.61
CA GLY A 20 3.97 14.79 -0.83
C GLY A 20 4.63 13.60 -1.51
N ALA A 21 5.05 12.62 -0.71
CA ALA A 21 5.75 11.44 -1.15
C ALA A 21 4.83 10.54 -1.98
N LYS A 22 5.18 10.34 -3.26
CA LYS A 22 4.41 9.45 -4.15
C LYS A 22 4.34 8.03 -3.59
N ASN A 23 5.48 7.50 -3.13
CA ASN A 23 5.56 6.12 -2.64
C ASN A 23 4.75 5.91 -1.36
N SER A 24 4.65 6.92 -0.50
CA SER A 24 3.77 6.88 0.67
C SER A 24 2.30 6.93 0.24
N THR A 25 1.95 7.90 -0.61
CA THR A 25 0.59 8.08 -1.13
C THR A 25 -0.04 6.78 -1.63
N LEU A 26 0.66 6.01 -2.47
CA LEU A 26 0.12 4.77 -3.03
C LEU A 26 -0.17 3.71 -1.96
N ALA A 27 0.65 3.62 -0.91
CA ALA A 27 0.40 2.74 0.23
C ALA A 27 -0.77 3.25 1.08
N LEU A 28 -0.81 4.56 1.36
CA LEU A 28 -1.85 5.20 2.17
C LEU A 28 -3.23 5.10 1.51
N MET A 29 -3.33 5.22 0.19
CA MET A 29 -4.61 5.05 -0.52
C MET A 29 -5.20 3.64 -0.31
N VAL A 30 -4.34 2.62 -0.37
CA VAL A 30 -4.75 1.23 -0.13
C VAL A 30 -5.05 1.00 1.36
N ALA A 31 -4.24 1.55 2.26
CA ALA A 31 -4.47 1.48 3.71
C ALA A 31 -5.82 2.10 4.11
N SER A 32 -6.14 3.27 3.56
CA SER A 32 -7.42 3.98 3.76
C SER A 32 -8.62 3.11 3.37
N SER A 33 -8.45 2.23 2.38
CA SER A 33 -9.49 1.32 1.90
C SER A 33 -9.79 0.16 2.85
N LEU A 34 -8.98 -0.08 3.89
CA LEU A 34 -9.25 -1.10 4.90
C LEU A 34 -10.42 -0.70 5.81
N GLY A 35 -10.66 0.58 6.04
CA GLY A 35 -11.75 1.09 6.87
C GLY A 35 -13.11 1.14 6.15
N LYS A 36 -14.15 1.43 6.93
CA LYS A 36 -15.50 1.73 6.42
C LYS A 36 -15.90 3.21 6.59
N GLY A 37 -15.06 4.01 7.24
CA GLY A 37 -15.24 5.45 7.37
C GLY A 37 -14.47 6.21 6.29
N ASP A 38 -14.80 7.48 6.10
CA ASP A 38 -14.09 8.35 5.18
C ASP A 38 -12.69 8.66 5.73
N VAL A 39 -11.68 8.42 4.90
CA VAL A 39 -10.30 8.83 5.16
C VAL A 39 -9.94 9.94 4.18
N PHE A 40 -9.54 11.09 4.69
CA PHE A 40 -9.14 12.23 3.87
C PHE A 40 -7.62 12.39 3.89
N LEU A 41 -6.99 12.21 2.72
CA LEU A 41 -5.55 12.36 2.52
C LEU A 41 -5.23 13.72 1.92
N THR A 42 -4.46 14.55 2.63
CA THR A 42 -3.96 15.84 2.14
C THR A 42 -2.49 15.74 1.70
N ASN A 43 -1.99 16.76 1.00
CA ASN A 43 -0.62 16.79 0.45
C ASN A 43 -0.35 15.64 -0.54
N VAL A 44 -1.35 15.27 -1.34
CA VAL A 44 -1.22 14.18 -2.31
C VAL A 44 -0.64 14.70 -3.63
N PRO A 45 0.47 14.16 -4.17
CA PRO A 45 0.99 14.53 -5.48
C PRO A 45 0.09 13.98 -6.60
N LEU A 46 -0.69 14.84 -7.27
CA LEU A 46 -1.63 14.44 -8.33
C LEU A 46 -0.91 14.03 -9.63
N ASN A 47 -0.35 12.81 -9.65
CA ASN A 47 0.34 12.22 -10.80
C ASN A 47 -0.38 10.96 -11.33
N SER A 48 0.10 10.42 -12.45
CA SER A 48 -0.51 9.28 -13.15
C SER A 48 -0.65 8.02 -12.28
N ASP A 49 0.28 7.79 -11.35
CA ASP A 49 0.24 6.61 -10.48
C ASP A 49 -0.91 6.72 -9.47
N VAL A 50 -1.17 7.92 -8.93
CA VAL A 50 -2.29 8.20 -8.02
C VAL A 50 -3.62 7.97 -8.73
N TYR A 51 -3.79 8.51 -9.95
CA TYR A 51 -5.01 8.27 -10.72
C TYR A 51 -5.19 6.78 -11.06
N THR A 52 -4.10 6.10 -11.43
CA THR A 52 -4.15 4.65 -11.70
C THR A 52 -4.55 3.85 -10.46
N MET A 53 -4.00 4.18 -9.28
CA MET A 53 -4.39 3.54 -8.02
C MET A 53 -5.85 3.82 -7.69
N ALA A 54 -6.34 5.04 -7.89
CA ALA A 54 -7.74 5.39 -7.70
C ALA A 54 -8.66 4.54 -8.60
N ASP A 55 -8.31 4.35 -9.86
CA ASP A 55 -9.08 3.51 -10.79
C ASP A 55 -9.07 2.02 -10.37
N ILE A 56 -7.93 1.51 -9.88
CA ILE A 56 -7.84 0.16 -9.31
C ILE A 56 -8.79 0.03 -8.11
N LEU A 57 -8.72 0.96 -7.16
CA LEU A 57 -9.55 0.94 -5.95
C LEU A 57 -11.05 1.03 -6.28
N ARG A 58 -11.43 1.93 -7.20
CA ARG A 58 -12.81 2.04 -7.70
C ARG A 58 -13.30 0.73 -8.32
N SER A 59 -12.45 0.04 -9.09
CA SER A 59 -12.81 -1.22 -9.74
C SER A 59 -13.11 -2.38 -8.77
N ILE A 60 -12.64 -2.29 -7.53
CA ILE A 60 -12.90 -3.28 -6.47
C ILE A 60 -14.01 -2.87 -5.50
N GLY A 61 -14.67 -1.73 -5.75
CA GLY A 61 -15.80 -1.22 -4.97
C GLY A 61 -15.45 -0.14 -3.94
N VAL A 62 -14.22 0.38 -3.93
CA VAL A 62 -13.83 1.48 -3.04
C VAL A 62 -14.27 2.81 -3.64
N ARG A 63 -14.91 3.68 -2.85
CA ARG A 63 -15.16 5.06 -3.26
C ARG A 63 -13.87 5.87 -3.12
N VAL A 64 -13.48 6.54 -4.20
CA VAL A 64 -12.30 7.42 -4.24
C VAL A 64 -12.67 8.72 -4.94
N ASP A 65 -12.58 9.83 -4.23
CA ASP A 65 -12.87 11.18 -4.73
C ASP A 65 -11.59 12.02 -4.66
N ILE A 66 -11.15 12.54 -5.80
CA ILE A 66 -9.91 13.34 -5.92
C ILE A 66 -10.32 14.79 -6.16
N SER A 67 -9.77 15.71 -5.37
CA SER A 67 -9.92 17.16 -5.54
C SER A 67 -8.55 17.85 -5.44
N ASP A 68 -8.53 19.17 -5.60
CA ASP A 68 -7.32 19.98 -5.40
C ASP A 68 -6.85 20.01 -3.94
N GLU A 69 -7.75 19.73 -2.99
CA GLU A 69 -7.46 19.73 -1.55
C GLU A 69 -6.85 18.39 -1.07
N GLY A 70 -7.14 17.30 -1.79
CA GLY A 70 -6.70 15.97 -1.38
C GLY A 70 -7.51 14.84 -2.02
N VAL A 71 -7.45 13.67 -1.38
CA VAL A 71 -8.15 12.46 -1.82
C VAL A 71 -8.97 11.92 -0.67
N CYS A 72 -10.29 11.80 -0.87
CA CYS A 72 -11.20 11.14 0.06
C CYS A 72 -11.41 9.68 -0.37
N ILE A 73 -11.27 8.75 0.57
CA ILE A 73 -11.33 7.30 0.31
C ILE A 73 -12.26 6.63 1.32
N ASN A 74 -13.14 5.75 0.83
CA ASN A 74 -14.00 4.95 1.68
C ASN A 74 -14.13 3.51 1.14
N GLY A 75 -13.70 2.54 1.94
CA GLY A 75 -13.72 1.12 1.60
C GLY A 75 -14.96 0.35 2.07
N ALA A 76 -16.07 1.01 2.42
CA ALA A 76 -17.28 0.36 2.92
C ALA A 76 -17.89 -0.63 1.90
N ASP A 77 -17.88 -0.25 0.62
CA ASP A 77 -18.52 -1.00 -0.47
C ASP A 77 -17.58 -1.98 -1.20
N LEU A 78 -16.37 -2.21 -0.67
CA LEU A 78 -15.41 -3.16 -1.20
C LEU A 78 -16.04 -4.56 -1.30
N ASN A 79 -16.17 -5.08 -2.52
CA ASN A 79 -16.94 -6.30 -2.79
C ASN A 79 -16.34 -7.20 -3.89
N ASN A 80 -15.27 -6.78 -4.55
CA ASN A 80 -14.64 -7.52 -5.63
C ASN A 80 -13.17 -7.82 -5.28
N TYR A 81 -12.79 -9.10 -5.37
CA TYR A 81 -11.45 -9.60 -5.05
C TYR A 81 -10.53 -9.71 -6.27
N GLN A 82 -11.01 -9.34 -7.47
CA GLN A 82 -10.29 -9.46 -8.73
C GLN A 82 -10.20 -8.10 -9.45
N PRO A 83 -9.19 -7.27 -9.12
CA PRO A 83 -8.95 -6.02 -9.84
C PRO A 83 -8.56 -6.31 -11.31
N PRO A 84 -8.91 -5.43 -12.27
CA PRO A 84 -8.62 -5.62 -13.69
C PRO A 84 -7.12 -5.78 -13.96
N TYR A 85 -6.77 -6.83 -14.70
CA TYR A 85 -5.40 -7.19 -15.07
C TYR A 85 -4.61 -6.02 -15.68
N GLU A 86 -5.24 -5.30 -16.61
CA GLU A 86 -4.64 -4.18 -17.33
C GLU A 86 -4.30 -3.00 -16.41
N LEU A 87 -5.02 -2.81 -15.30
CA LEU A 87 -4.72 -1.75 -14.33
C LEU A 87 -3.60 -2.18 -13.38
N ILE A 88 -3.65 -3.42 -12.89
CA ILE A 88 -2.63 -3.96 -11.97
C ILE A 88 -1.24 -3.91 -12.60
N ARG A 89 -1.12 -4.18 -13.91
CA ARG A 89 0.19 -4.17 -14.59
C ARG A 89 0.76 -2.78 -14.86
N LYS A 90 -0.02 -1.70 -14.73
CA LYS A 90 0.46 -0.33 -15.00
C LYS A 90 1.41 0.19 -13.93
N ILE A 91 1.17 -0.13 -12.66
CA ILE A 91 1.99 0.33 -11.54
C ILE A 91 2.32 -0.84 -10.64
N ARG A 92 3.57 -0.92 -10.16
CA ARG A 92 4.00 -2.01 -9.27
C ARG A 92 3.32 -1.98 -7.90
N ALA A 93 3.01 -0.77 -7.41
CA ALA A 93 2.33 -0.57 -6.13
C ALA A 93 0.89 -1.12 -6.11
N SER A 94 0.31 -1.43 -7.27
CA SER A 94 -1.00 -2.09 -7.39
C SER A 94 -1.09 -3.39 -6.59
N PHE A 95 0.05 -4.07 -6.40
CA PHE A 95 0.15 -5.31 -5.63
C PHE A 95 -0.15 -5.11 -4.13
N TYR A 96 -0.25 -3.87 -3.66
CA TYR A 96 -0.76 -3.57 -2.32
C TYR A 96 -2.23 -3.96 -2.12
N THR A 97 -3.00 -3.99 -3.21
CA THR A 97 -4.40 -4.44 -3.15
C THR A 97 -4.51 -5.90 -2.71
N ALA A 98 -3.50 -6.74 -2.90
CA ALA A 98 -3.50 -8.11 -2.39
C ALA A 98 -3.65 -8.17 -0.86
N GLY A 99 -2.92 -7.33 -0.12
CA GLY A 99 -3.02 -7.27 1.34
C GLY A 99 -4.38 -6.76 1.81
N LEU A 100 -4.90 -5.71 1.15
CA LEU A 100 -6.25 -5.17 1.38
C LEU A 100 -7.34 -6.24 1.18
N LEU A 101 -7.32 -6.92 0.04
CA LEU A 101 -8.34 -7.87 -0.35
C LEU A 101 -8.32 -9.12 0.55
N LEU A 102 -7.13 -9.62 0.90
CA LEU A 102 -7.00 -10.71 1.88
C LEU A 102 -7.53 -10.32 3.25
N ALA A 103 -7.19 -9.12 3.75
CA ALA A 103 -7.67 -8.65 5.06
C ALA A 103 -9.19 -8.49 5.11
N ARG A 104 -9.80 -7.97 4.03
CA ARG A 104 -11.22 -7.59 4.03
C ARG A 104 -12.16 -8.65 3.51
N LEU A 105 -11.73 -9.42 2.52
CA LEU A 105 -12.58 -10.39 1.80
C LEU A 105 -12.12 -11.83 2.02
N GLY A 106 -10.95 -12.06 2.62
CA GLY A 106 -10.37 -13.40 2.75
C GLY A 106 -9.94 -14.01 1.41
N GLN A 107 -9.99 -13.26 0.31
CA GLN A 107 -9.63 -13.72 -1.02
C GLN A 107 -9.00 -12.58 -1.82
N ALA A 108 -7.98 -12.89 -2.62
CA ALA A 108 -7.36 -11.96 -3.56
C ALA A 108 -6.91 -12.69 -4.83
N GLU A 109 -7.30 -12.18 -5.99
CA GLU A 109 -6.85 -12.66 -7.29
C GLU A 109 -6.21 -11.50 -8.05
N VAL A 110 -4.92 -11.29 -7.83
CA VAL A 110 -4.19 -10.10 -8.28
C VAL A 110 -3.13 -10.51 -9.30
N ALA A 111 -3.12 -9.87 -10.45
CA ALA A 111 -2.09 -10.10 -11.46
C ALA A 111 -0.69 -9.83 -10.87
N LEU A 112 0.29 -10.66 -11.23
CA LEU A 112 1.66 -10.34 -10.89
C LEU A 112 2.06 -9.03 -11.60
N PRO A 113 2.65 -8.06 -10.88
CA PRO A 113 3.14 -6.85 -11.52
C PRO A 113 4.15 -7.24 -12.62
N GLY A 114 4.16 -6.49 -13.71
CA GLY A 114 5.06 -6.76 -14.83
C GLY A 114 6.54 -6.73 -14.42
N GLY A 115 7.41 -7.22 -15.30
CA GLY A 115 8.85 -7.00 -15.17
C GLY A 115 9.17 -5.52 -15.28
N ASP A 116 9.78 -4.94 -14.25
CA ASP A 116 10.34 -3.58 -14.32
C ASP A 116 11.51 -3.58 -15.31
N GLU A 117 11.64 -2.53 -16.15
CA GLU A 117 12.83 -2.29 -16.98
C GLU A 117 14.13 -2.17 -16.14
N ILE A 118 13.98 -1.95 -14.83
CA ILE A 118 15.05 -1.76 -13.86
C ILE A 118 15.61 -3.11 -13.34
N GLY A 119 14.90 -4.23 -13.51
CA GLY A 119 15.37 -5.57 -13.13
C GLY A 119 14.30 -6.48 -12.51
N SER A 120 14.66 -7.74 -12.23
CA SER A 120 13.75 -8.72 -11.62
C SER A 120 13.50 -8.38 -10.15
N ARG A 121 12.24 -8.07 -9.84
CA ARG A 121 11.76 -7.86 -8.47
C ARG A 121 10.62 -8.86 -8.23
N PRO A 122 10.89 -10.04 -7.68
CA PRO A 122 9.86 -11.03 -7.41
C PRO A 122 8.92 -10.57 -6.29
N VAL A 123 7.71 -11.13 -6.25
CA VAL A 123 6.72 -10.88 -5.18
C VAL A 123 6.63 -12.05 -4.19
N ASP A 124 7.60 -12.96 -4.25
CA ASP A 124 7.68 -14.18 -3.42
C ASP A 124 7.62 -13.88 -1.92
N PHE A 125 8.29 -12.81 -1.46
CA PHE A 125 8.24 -12.43 -0.05
C PHE A 125 6.87 -11.94 0.40
N HIS A 126 6.09 -11.32 -0.48
CA HIS A 126 4.71 -10.93 -0.15
C HIS A 126 3.85 -12.19 0.03
N MET A 127 3.98 -13.16 -0.89
CA MET A 127 3.25 -14.43 -0.82
C MET A 127 3.60 -15.21 0.45
N LYS A 128 4.89 -15.29 0.80
CA LYS A 128 5.34 -15.90 2.07
C LYS A 128 4.79 -15.16 3.30
N GLY A 129 4.70 -13.84 3.25
CA GLY A 129 4.07 -13.04 4.29
C GLY A 129 2.59 -13.40 4.47
N PHE A 130 1.83 -13.49 3.38
CA PHE A 130 0.42 -13.92 3.44
C PHE A 130 0.28 -15.37 3.94
N GLN A 131 1.14 -16.28 3.48
CA GLN A 131 1.17 -17.67 3.98
C GLN A 131 1.46 -17.75 5.48
N SER A 132 2.38 -16.90 5.97
CA SER A 132 2.66 -16.83 7.41
C SER A 132 1.44 -16.40 8.22
N LEU A 133 0.51 -15.64 7.63
CA LEU A 133 -0.76 -15.25 8.24
C LEU A 133 -1.87 -16.29 8.06
N GLY A 134 -1.55 -17.47 7.51
CA GLY A 134 -2.52 -18.55 7.30
C GLY A 134 -3.33 -18.45 6.01
N ALA A 135 -2.86 -17.71 5.00
CA ALA A 135 -3.45 -17.74 3.67
C ALA A 135 -2.87 -18.88 2.80
N ASP A 136 -3.72 -19.59 2.08
CA ASP A 136 -3.32 -20.46 0.98
C ASP A 136 -3.01 -19.60 -0.23
N VAL A 137 -1.77 -19.64 -0.72
CA VAL A 137 -1.31 -18.79 -1.83
C VAL A 137 -0.73 -19.65 -2.96
N ALA A 138 -1.24 -19.45 -4.17
CA ALA A 138 -0.79 -20.09 -5.40
C ALA A 138 -0.57 -19.05 -6.51
N VAL A 139 0.21 -19.44 -7.53
CA VAL A 139 0.36 -18.66 -8.76
C VAL A 139 -0.17 -19.47 -9.91
N GLU A 140 -1.19 -18.96 -10.59
CA GLU A 140 -1.83 -19.60 -11.73
C GLU A 140 -1.98 -18.59 -12.87
N HIS A 141 -1.53 -18.94 -14.07
CA HIS A 141 -1.66 -18.11 -15.27
C HIS A 141 -1.15 -16.65 -15.13
N GLY A 142 -0.15 -16.42 -14.26
CA GLY A 142 0.40 -15.09 -13.99
C GLY A 142 -0.44 -14.24 -13.03
N LEU A 143 -1.41 -14.84 -12.34
CA LEU A 143 -2.12 -14.26 -11.20
C LEU A 143 -1.64 -14.92 -9.91
N MET A 144 -1.53 -14.11 -8.87
CA MET A 144 -1.47 -14.59 -7.49
C MET A 144 -2.90 -14.80 -7.01
N ILE A 145 -3.21 -16.03 -6.62
CA ILE A 145 -4.49 -16.43 -6.03
C ILE A 145 -4.22 -16.72 -4.56
N ALA A 146 -4.84 -15.96 -3.67
CA ALA A 146 -4.75 -16.17 -2.23
C ALA A 146 -6.14 -16.29 -1.60
N LYS A 147 -6.29 -17.22 -0.67
CA LYS A 147 -7.52 -17.48 0.08
C LYS A 147 -7.22 -17.71 1.56
N SER A 148 -8.11 -17.28 2.44
CA SER A 148 -8.03 -17.53 3.88
C SER A 148 -9.43 -17.57 4.47
N SER A 149 -9.65 -18.47 5.43
CA SER A 149 -10.86 -18.48 6.28
C SER A 149 -10.81 -17.47 7.42
N GLY A 150 -9.73 -16.68 7.49
CA GLY A 150 -9.45 -15.70 8.53
C GLY A 150 -7.96 -15.64 8.76
N LEU A 151 -7.36 -14.47 8.54
CA LEU A 151 -5.93 -14.29 8.77
C LEU A 151 -5.63 -14.37 10.26
N LYS A 152 -4.51 -15.01 10.62
CA LYS A 152 -4.04 -15.15 12.00
C LYS A 152 -2.66 -14.56 12.15
N GLY A 153 -2.46 -13.80 13.21
CA GLY A 153 -1.18 -13.20 13.52
C GLY A 153 -0.09 -14.24 13.75
N SER A 154 1.11 -13.94 13.28
CA SER A 154 2.27 -14.83 13.39
C SER A 154 3.58 -14.05 13.40
N ASN A 155 4.69 -14.75 13.64
CA ASN A 155 6.02 -14.17 13.49
C ASN A 155 6.52 -14.42 12.06
N PHE A 156 6.92 -13.35 11.37
CA PHE A 156 7.42 -13.41 10.01
C PHE A 156 8.73 -12.64 9.86
N TYR A 157 9.80 -13.36 9.53
CA TYR A 157 11.09 -12.77 9.20
C TYR A 157 11.14 -12.42 7.71
N ILE A 158 11.34 -11.15 7.39
CA ILE A 158 11.43 -10.69 6.01
C ILE A 158 12.87 -10.84 5.52
N ASN A 159 13.16 -11.86 4.69
CA ASN A 159 14.54 -12.17 4.26
C ASN A 159 15.27 -10.99 3.59
N ARG A 160 14.53 -10.10 2.93
CA ARG A 160 15.06 -8.88 2.33
C ARG A 160 14.16 -7.75 2.80
N ALA A 161 14.72 -6.77 3.53
CA ALA A 161 14.00 -5.60 4.06
C ALA A 161 13.30 -4.84 2.92
N SER A 162 12.11 -5.32 2.55
CA SER A 162 11.39 -4.98 1.34
C SER A 162 10.27 -4.06 1.72
N VAL A 163 10.29 -2.83 1.20
CA VAL A 163 9.24 -1.83 1.44
C VAL A 163 7.88 -2.43 1.11
N GLY A 164 7.75 -2.99 -0.08
CA GLY A 164 6.46 -3.50 -0.53
C GLY A 164 5.96 -4.70 0.27
N THR A 165 6.86 -5.59 0.68
CA THR A 165 6.48 -6.74 1.53
C THR A 165 6.04 -6.26 2.91
N THR A 166 6.79 -5.33 3.49
CA THR A 166 6.48 -4.75 4.80
C THR A 166 5.11 -4.09 4.78
N VAL A 167 4.82 -3.24 3.79
CA VAL A 167 3.49 -2.62 3.61
C VAL A 167 2.40 -3.67 3.47
N ASN A 168 2.56 -4.66 2.57
CA ASN A 168 1.50 -5.65 2.34
C ASN A 168 1.16 -6.47 3.58
N VAL A 169 2.18 -6.89 4.33
CA VAL A 169 1.95 -7.69 5.53
C VAL A 169 1.37 -6.83 6.65
N ILE A 170 1.75 -5.55 6.77
CA ILE A 170 1.10 -4.59 7.67
C ILE A 170 -0.40 -4.45 7.35
N LEU A 171 -0.74 -4.24 6.06
CA LEU A 171 -2.12 -4.12 5.61
C LEU A 171 -2.95 -5.37 5.94
N ALA A 172 -2.38 -6.55 5.67
CA ALA A 172 -3.03 -7.83 5.94
C ALA A 172 -3.20 -8.08 7.46
N ALA A 173 -2.16 -7.82 8.24
CA ALA A 173 -2.13 -8.08 9.67
C ALA A 173 -2.98 -7.12 10.50
N ALA A 174 -3.27 -5.91 10.00
CA ALA A 174 -4.06 -4.91 10.72
C ALA A 174 -5.46 -5.41 11.10
N LEU A 175 -6.04 -6.33 10.33
CA LEU A 175 -7.35 -6.94 10.58
C LEU A 175 -7.26 -8.46 10.90
N ALA A 176 -6.06 -8.99 11.11
CA ALA A 176 -5.87 -10.42 11.41
C ALA A 176 -6.19 -10.74 12.89
N GLU A 177 -6.60 -11.96 13.18
CA GLU A 177 -6.81 -12.41 14.57
C GLU A 177 -5.47 -12.56 15.29
N GLY A 178 -5.26 -11.84 16.39
CA GLY A 178 -4.08 -11.99 17.25
C GLY A 178 -2.96 -10.99 16.94
N THR A 179 -1.71 -11.39 17.18
CA THR A 179 -0.54 -10.51 17.04
C THR A 179 0.41 -11.01 15.98
N THR A 180 0.77 -10.12 15.05
CA THR A 180 1.83 -10.32 14.07
C THR A 180 3.10 -9.61 14.51
N VAL A 181 4.24 -10.26 14.35
CA VAL A 181 5.56 -9.67 14.55
C VAL A 181 6.35 -9.79 13.25
N LEU A 182 6.77 -8.66 12.70
CA LEU A 182 7.62 -8.59 11.52
C LEU A 182 9.05 -8.31 11.96
N ASP A 183 9.96 -9.25 11.68
CA ASP A 183 11.39 -9.09 11.92
C ASP A 183 12.10 -8.75 10.62
N ASN A 184 13.11 -7.87 10.70
CA ASN A 184 13.80 -7.28 9.56
C ASN A 184 12.86 -6.55 8.55
N PRO A 185 11.89 -5.73 9.02
CA PRO A 185 11.06 -4.95 8.12
C PRO A 185 11.86 -3.83 7.46
N ALA A 186 11.30 -3.28 6.38
CA ALA A 186 11.71 -2.00 5.84
C ALA A 186 11.54 -0.89 6.90
N LYS A 187 12.44 0.08 6.89
CA LYS A 187 12.54 1.15 7.91
C LYS A 187 12.32 2.54 7.33
N GLU A 188 12.01 2.61 6.05
CA GLU A 188 11.87 3.84 5.31
C GLU A 188 10.70 4.68 5.85
N PRO A 189 10.76 6.03 5.74
CA PRO A 189 9.72 6.91 6.25
C PRO A 189 8.31 6.57 5.77
N GLU A 190 8.17 6.02 4.56
CA GLU A 190 6.87 5.62 4.00
C GLU A 190 6.24 4.44 4.78
N ILE A 191 7.05 3.59 5.42
CA ILE A 191 6.56 2.53 6.33
C ILE A 191 6.00 3.14 7.60
N VAL A 192 6.72 4.12 8.16
CA VAL A 192 6.30 4.85 9.36
C VAL A 192 5.00 5.59 9.08
N ASP A 193 4.91 6.27 7.94
CA ASP A 193 3.71 7.01 7.52
C ASP A 193 2.49 6.10 7.37
N THR A 194 2.67 4.93 6.75
CA THR A 194 1.63 3.89 6.65
C THR A 194 1.14 3.44 8.04
N ALA A 195 2.06 3.22 8.98
CA ALA A 195 1.72 2.82 10.34
C ALA A 195 1.02 3.95 11.12
N ILE A 196 1.41 5.21 10.90
CA ILE A 196 0.75 6.38 11.51
C ILE A 196 -0.70 6.47 11.03
N LEU A 197 -0.94 6.43 9.72
CA LEU A 197 -2.30 6.45 9.18
C LEU A 197 -3.14 5.32 9.75
N LEU A 198 -2.66 4.07 9.70
CA LEU A 198 -3.40 2.92 10.20
C LEU A 198 -3.72 3.05 11.70
N ASN A 199 -2.79 3.55 12.51
CA ASN A 199 -3.04 3.82 13.93
C ASN A 199 -4.08 4.95 14.12
N SER A 200 -4.06 5.99 13.29
CA SER A 200 -5.09 7.04 13.27
C SER A 200 -6.47 6.50 12.87
N MET A 201 -6.53 5.39 12.14
CA MET A 201 -7.75 4.65 11.80
C MET A 201 -8.15 3.62 12.88
N GLY A 202 -7.37 3.47 13.97
CA GLY A 202 -7.68 2.57 15.09
C GLY A 202 -6.87 1.26 15.12
N ALA A 203 -5.89 1.07 14.24
CA ALA A 203 -4.98 -0.07 14.31
C ALA A 203 -4.05 0.02 15.53
N LYS A 204 -3.39 -1.09 15.86
CA LYS A 204 -2.40 -1.17 16.94
C LYS A 204 -1.04 -1.62 16.42
N ILE A 205 -0.32 -0.69 15.81
CA ILE A 205 0.98 -0.92 15.17
C ILE A 205 2.08 -0.18 15.94
N ARG A 206 3.13 -0.89 16.33
CA ARG A 206 4.29 -0.34 17.05
C ARG A 206 5.61 -0.79 16.40
N GLY A 207 6.65 0.04 16.52
CA GLY A 207 8.00 -0.30 16.06
C GLY A 207 8.27 -0.01 14.58
N ALA A 208 7.36 0.66 13.85
CA ALA A 208 7.63 1.13 12.50
C ALA A 208 8.86 2.06 12.48
N GLY A 209 9.79 1.83 11.55
CA GLY A 209 11.09 2.49 11.51
C GLY A 209 12.21 1.79 12.33
N THR A 210 11.90 0.66 12.98
CA THR A 210 12.88 -0.14 13.75
C THR A 210 13.10 -1.54 13.15
N ASP A 211 13.91 -2.38 13.79
CA ASP A 211 14.18 -3.76 13.37
C ASP A 211 13.02 -4.75 13.58
N THR A 212 11.99 -4.35 14.33
CA THR A 212 10.82 -5.19 14.59
C THR A 212 9.54 -4.35 14.59
N ILE A 213 8.54 -4.76 13.82
CA ILE A 213 7.19 -4.18 13.85
C ILE A 213 6.23 -5.18 14.50
N ARG A 214 5.47 -4.72 15.49
CA ARG A 214 4.41 -5.51 16.15
C ARG A 214 3.05 -4.93 15.78
N ILE A 215 2.16 -5.77 15.28
CA ILE A 215 0.80 -5.42 14.88
C ILE A 215 -0.16 -6.31 15.68
N GLU A 216 -0.98 -5.72 16.54
CA GLU A 216 -2.13 -6.41 17.13
C GLU A 216 -3.34 -6.12 16.24
N GLY A 217 -3.89 -7.15 15.61
CA GLY A 217 -4.99 -6.97 14.69
C GLY A 217 -6.28 -6.59 15.41
N VAL A 218 -7.13 -5.84 14.71
CA VAL A 218 -8.38 -5.27 15.23
C VAL A 218 -9.56 -5.67 14.37
N GLU A 219 -10.77 -5.65 14.93
CA GLU A 219 -11.98 -6.06 14.20
C GLU A 219 -12.38 -5.08 13.09
N SER A 220 -12.09 -3.79 13.29
CA SER A 220 -12.47 -2.75 12.33
C SER A 220 -11.58 -1.51 12.45
N LEU A 221 -11.58 -0.72 11.37
CA LEU A 221 -10.89 0.56 11.27
C LEU A 221 -11.91 1.66 10.91
N HIS A 222 -11.69 2.86 11.45
CA HIS A 222 -12.54 4.02 11.25
C HIS A 222 -11.90 5.07 10.32
N GLY A 223 -12.69 6.08 9.98
CA GLY A 223 -12.22 7.22 9.19
C GLY A 223 -11.30 8.15 9.98
N CYS A 224 -10.47 8.91 9.28
CA CYS A 224 -9.57 9.90 9.86
C CYS A 224 -9.08 10.90 8.80
N GLU A 225 -8.34 11.91 9.22
CA GLU A 225 -7.60 12.79 8.31
C GLU A 225 -6.10 12.50 8.45
N HIS A 226 -5.35 12.58 7.34
CA HIS A 226 -3.92 12.34 7.35
C HIS A 226 -3.21 13.12 6.24
N SER A 227 -2.11 13.79 6.58
CA SER A 227 -1.28 14.48 5.59
C SER A 227 -0.13 13.59 5.18
N VAL A 228 0.02 13.33 3.87
CA VAL A 228 1.15 12.58 3.33
C VAL A 228 2.46 13.30 3.66
N ILE A 229 3.48 12.54 4.07
CA ILE A 229 4.82 13.11 4.33
C ILE A 229 5.43 13.74 3.06
N PRO A 230 6.35 14.72 3.19
CA PRO A 230 7.07 15.26 2.03
C PRO A 230 7.90 14.21 1.27
N ASP A 231 8.06 14.38 -0.03
CA ASP A 231 8.85 13.48 -0.88
C ASP A 231 10.36 13.69 -0.69
N ARG A 232 10.98 12.77 0.06
CA ARG A 232 12.44 12.77 0.31
C ARG A 232 13.30 12.47 -0.92
N ILE A 233 12.71 12.04 -2.04
CA ILE A 233 13.42 11.80 -3.31
C ILE A 233 13.35 13.05 -4.20
N GLU A 234 12.31 13.88 -4.04
CA GLU A 234 12.20 15.19 -4.70
C GLU A 234 13.08 16.25 -4.01
N ALA A 235 13.22 16.20 -2.68
CA ALA A 235 14.05 17.09 -1.87
C ALA A 235 15.56 16.92 -2.11
#